data_AF-A0A7G2DAA3-F1
#
_entry.id   AF-A0A7G2DAA3-F1
#
_cell.length_a   1.000
_cell.length_b   1.000
_cell.length_c   1.000
_cell.angle_alpha   90.00
_cell.angle_beta   90.00
_cell.angle_gamma   90.00
#
_symmetry.space_group_name_H-M   'P 1'
#
loop_
_entity.id
_entity.type
_entity.pdbx_description
1 polymer ?
#
loop_
_entity_poly.entity_id
_entity_poly.type
_entity_poly.pdbx_seq_one_letter_code
_entity_poly.pdbx_strand_id
1 'polypeptide(L)'
;MRFGVIHFVFLFMAIFLMSYYSRTSTYLSWFFFTLVWLGTWALTKTYEKEVGPLRDERTELITMKSFYRGIGVGFIVLGYELIWLAGHDYETVVLLSKWLLLPTLAGVLAAAVLKAHYERVM
;
A
#
# COMPACT_ATOMS: atom_id res chain seq x y z
N MET A 1 -13.66 -6.73 -18.79
CA MET A 1 -12.37 -7.01 -18.11
C MET A 1 -12.65 -7.36 -16.66
N ARG A 2 -12.05 -8.42 -16.10
CA ARG A 2 -12.15 -8.74 -14.66
C ARG A 2 -11.56 -7.58 -13.85
N PHE A 3 -12.23 -7.17 -12.77
CA PHE A 3 -11.84 -6.09 -11.84
C PHE A 3 -10.34 -6.13 -11.47
N GLY A 4 -9.81 -7.33 -11.22
CA GLY A 4 -8.38 -7.54 -10.92
C GLY A 4 -7.41 -7.12 -12.04
N VAL A 5 -7.80 -7.22 -13.31
CA VAL A 5 -6.96 -6.77 -14.43
C VAL A 5 -6.88 -5.25 -14.48
N ILE A 6 -8.01 -4.57 -14.26
CA ILE A 6 -8.06 -3.10 -14.23
C ILE A 6 -7.23 -2.56 -13.06
N HIS A 7 -7.31 -3.22 -11.90
CA HIS A 7 -6.49 -2.88 -10.72
C HIS A 7 -5.01 -3.03 -11.01
N PHE A 8 -4.62 -4.18 -11.55
CA PHE A 8 -3.23 -4.46 -11.84
C PHE A 8 -2.67 -3.43 -12.81
N VAL A 9 -3.37 -3.14 -13.90
CA VAL A 9 -2.93 -2.16 -14.90
C VAL A 9 -2.83 -0.76 -14.30
N PHE A 10 -3.82 -0.35 -13.49
CA PHE A 10 -3.81 0.96 -12.81
C PHE A 10 -2.61 1.11 -11.86
N LEU A 11 -2.42 0.14 -10.96
CA LEU A 11 -1.31 0.15 -10.01
C LEU A 11 0.03 0.09 -10.73
N PHE A 12 0.16 -0.77 -11.73
CA PHE A 12 1.38 -0.93 -12.50
C PHE A 12 1.78 0.37 -13.22
N MET A 13 0.84 1.00 -13.93
CA MET A 13 1.12 2.27 -14.62
C MET A 13 1.49 3.38 -13.63
N ALA A 14 0.77 3.49 -12.53
CA ALA A 14 0.99 4.56 -11.58
C ALA A 14 2.30 4.40 -10.79
N ILE A 15 2.69 3.17 -10.43
CA ILE A 15 4.00 2.87 -9.85
C ILE A 15 5.13 3.17 -10.84
N PHE A 16 4.94 2.80 -12.11
CA PHE A 16 5.93 3.07 -13.16
C PHE A 16 6.14 4.57 -13.36
N LEU A 17 5.05 5.34 -13.48
CA LEU A 17 5.09 6.80 -13.61
C LEU A 17 5.72 7.45 -12.37
N MET A 18 5.34 7.02 -11.17
CA MET A 18 5.94 7.48 -9.93
C MET A 18 7.46 7.24 -9.91
N SER A 19 7.91 6.03 -10.25
CA SER A 19 9.35 5.72 -10.30
C SER A 19 10.08 6.56 -11.35
N TYR A 20 9.48 6.79 -12.50
CA TYR A 20 10.07 7.62 -13.56
C TYR A 20 10.21 9.08 -13.14
N TYR A 21 9.15 9.66 -12.58
CA TYR A 21 9.14 11.05 -12.16
C TYR A 21 9.91 11.29 -10.86
N SER A 22 10.16 10.28 -10.03
CA SER A 22 10.94 10.44 -8.79
C SER A 22 12.32 11.07 -9.01
N ARG A 23 12.93 10.86 -10.19
CA ARG A 23 14.22 11.45 -10.58
C ARG A 23 14.12 12.79 -11.32
N THR A 24 12.96 13.11 -11.87
CA THR A 24 12.80 14.23 -12.82
C THR A 24 11.97 15.37 -12.23
N SER A 25 10.93 15.03 -11.48
CA SER A 25 10.05 15.97 -10.79
C SER A 25 9.39 15.28 -9.60
N THR A 26 9.90 15.57 -8.40
CA THR A 26 9.39 15.07 -7.12
C THR A 26 7.89 15.34 -6.96
N TYR A 27 7.41 16.49 -7.42
CA TYR A 27 6.00 16.86 -7.36
C TYR A 27 5.10 15.96 -8.22
N LEU A 28 5.53 15.58 -9.43
CA LEU A 28 4.78 14.62 -10.23
C LEU A 28 4.78 13.23 -9.58
N SER A 29 5.91 12.82 -8.98
CA SER A 29 5.99 11.55 -8.27
C SER A 29 5.03 11.51 -7.07
N TRP A 30 4.95 12.59 -6.28
CA TRP A 30 3.96 12.73 -5.21
C TRP A 30 2.52 12.71 -5.72
N PHE A 31 2.23 13.36 -6.85
CA PHE A 31 0.92 13.31 -7.47
C PHE A 31 0.51 11.88 -7.84
N PHE A 32 1.38 11.12 -8.50
CA PHE A 32 1.10 9.72 -8.84
C PHE A 32 0.99 8.83 -7.59
N PHE A 33 1.80 9.07 -6.56
CA PHE A 33 1.68 8.35 -5.29
C PHE A 33 0.33 8.60 -4.61
N THR A 34 -0.14 9.85 -4.60
CA THR A 34 -1.45 10.22 -4.07
C THR A 34 -2.58 9.56 -4.87
N LEU A 35 -2.42 9.49 -6.19
CA LEU A 35 -3.37 8.87 -7.10
C LEU A 35 -3.45 7.35 -6.90
N VAL A 36 -2.33 6.67 -6.65
CA VAL A 36 -2.29 5.26 -6.24
C VAL A 36 -3.07 5.06 -4.95
N TRP A 37 -2.81 5.89 -3.95
CA TRP A 37 -3.48 5.78 -2.65
C TRP A 37 -4.99 5.97 -2.77
N LEU A 38 -5.42 7.06 -3.41
CA LEU A 38 -6.85 7.37 -3.62
C LEU A 38 -7.53 6.33 -4.50
N GLY A 39 -6.86 5.88 -5.56
CA GLY A 39 -7.36 4.84 -6.45
C GLY A 39 -7.58 3.53 -5.69
N THR A 40 -6.59 3.09 -4.92
CA THR A 40 -6.69 1.88 -4.09
C THR A 40 -7.84 1.99 -3.07
N TRP A 41 -7.99 3.16 -2.43
CA TRP A 41 -9.08 3.40 -1.49
C TRP A 41 -10.45 3.35 -2.17
N ALA A 42 -10.63 4.07 -3.28
CA ALA A 42 -11.88 4.12 -4.04
C ALA A 42 -12.29 2.73 -4.53
N LEU A 43 -11.32 1.98 -5.02
CA LEU A 43 -11.51 0.62 -5.49
C LEU A 43 -11.88 -0.36 -4.35
N THR A 44 -11.23 -0.25 -3.20
CA THR A 44 -11.58 -1.04 -2.00
C THR A 44 -13.03 -0.76 -1.59
N LYS A 45 -13.43 0.51 -1.60
CA LYS A 45 -14.80 0.97 -1.34
C LYS A 45 -15.82 0.38 -2.32
N THR A 46 -15.47 0.28 -3.61
CA THR A 46 -16.36 -0.33 -4.61
C THR A 46 -16.50 -1.83 -4.40
N TYR A 47 -15.43 -2.52 -4.03
CA TYR A 47 -15.46 -3.95 -3.74
C TYR A 47 -16.30 -4.27 -2.49
N GLU A 48 -16.09 -3.54 -1.39
CA GLU A 48 -16.89 -3.70 -0.15
C GLU A 48 -18.40 -3.50 -0.40
N LYS A 49 -18.77 -2.65 -1.37
CA LYS A 49 -20.17 -2.40 -1.74
C LYS A 49 -20.82 -3.57 -2.48
N GLU A 50 -20.05 -4.33 -3.25
CA GLU A 50 -20.55 -5.49 -4.01
C GLU A 50 -20.63 -6.78 -3.18
N VAL A 51 -19.72 -6.97 -2.21
CA VAL A 51 -19.60 -8.25 -1.47
C VAL A 51 -20.35 -8.25 -0.12
N GLY A 52 -20.81 -7.09 0.35
CA GLY A 52 -21.56 -6.96 1.60
C GLY A 52 -20.67 -7.04 2.86
N PRO A 53 -21.04 -6.38 3.97
CA PRO A 53 -20.22 -6.36 5.17
C PRO A 53 -20.29 -7.69 5.93
N LEU A 54 -19.14 -8.35 6.13
CA LEU A 54 -18.97 -9.45 7.10
C LEU A 54 -19.33 -8.93 8.50
N ARG A 55 -20.41 -9.46 9.07
CA ARG A 55 -21.20 -8.79 10.13
C ARG A 55 -20.81 -9.18 11.56
N ASP A 56 -19.99 -10.21 11.77
CA ASP A 56 -19.83 -10.86 13.10
C ASP A 56 -18.52 -10.63 13.89
N GLU A 57 -17.44 -10.07 13.32
CA GLU A 57 -16.15 -9.92 14.04
C GLU A 57 -15.93 -8.51 14.66
N ARG A 58 -17.00 -7.82 15.07
CA ARG A 58 -16.99 -6.35 15.28
C ARG A 58 -15.93 -5.81 16.24
N THR A 59 -15.49 -6.55 17.26
CA THR A 59 -14.55 -6.02 18.27
C THR A 59 -13.08 -6.28 17.91
N GLU A 60 -12.77 -7.44 17.31
CA GLU A 60 -11.43 -7.74 16.78
C GLU A 60 -11.17 -6.99 15.46
N LEU A 61 -12.18 -6.87 14.58
CA LEU A 61 -12.09 -6.09 13.35
C LEU A 61 -11.81 -4.61 13.62
N ILE A 62 -12.35 -3.99 14.67
CA ILE A 62 -12.12 -2.56 14.91
C ILE A 62 -10.66 -2.30 15.32
N THR A 63 -10.11 -3.12 16.21
CA THR A 63 -8.71 -3.01 16.67
C THR A 63 -7.74 -3.36 15.55
N MET A 64 -8.05 -4.39 14.77
CA MET A 64 -7.22 -4.82 13.66
C MET A 64 -7.32 -3.83 12.48
N LYS A 65 -8.51 -3.29 12.18
CA LYS A 65 -8.71 -2.26 11.14
C LYS A 65 -8.10 -0.92 11.51
N SER A 66 -8.13 -0.52 12.79
CA SER A 66 -7.44 0.69 13.26
C SER A 66 -5.92 0.51 13.22
N PHE A 67 -5.40 -0.67 13.59
CA PHE A 67 -3.99 -1.03 13.46
C PHE A 67 -3.53 -1.01 12.00
N TYR A 68 -4.27 -1.66 11.09
CA TYR A 68 -3.97 -1.63 9.65
C TYR A 68 -4.08 -0.23 9.05
N ARG A 69 -5.03 0.60 9.51
CA ARG A 69 -5.12 2.00 9.10
C ARG A 69 -3.93 2.82 9.62
N GLY A 70 -3.52 2.62 10.87
CA GLY A 70 -2.35 3.29 11.46
C GLY A 70 -1.07 2.92 10.72
N ILE A 71 -0.87 1.63 10.46
CA ILE A 71 0.23 1.13 9.63
C ILE A 71 0.17 1.72 8.21
N GLY A 72 -1.02 1.74 7.60
CA GLY A 72 -1.23 2.32 6.28
C GLY A 72 -0.84 3.80 6.22
N VAL A 73 -1.26 4.59 7.21
CA VAL A 73 -0.86 6.00 7.33
C VAL A 73 0.66 6.13 7.51
N GLY A 74 1.27 5.28 8.35
CA GLY A 74 2.73 5.24 8.50
C GLY A 74 3.46 4.96 7.20
N PHE A 75 2.98 3.99 6.40
CA PHE A 75 3.54 3.68 5.09
C PHE A 75 3.37 4.81 4.08
N ILE A 76 2.26 5.56 4.12
CA ILE A 76 2.06 6.73 3.27
C ILE A 76 3.09 7.80 3.60
N VAL A 77 3.25 8.13 4.89
CA VAL A 77 4.23 9.13 5.35
C VAL A 77 5.64 8.72 4.93
N LEU A 78 6.02 7.46 5.20
CA LEU A 78 7.31 6.92 4.74
C LEU A 78 7.45 6.97 3.22
N GLY A 79 6.38 6.72 2.46
CA GLY A 79 6.40 6.82 1.00
C GLY A 79 6.65 8.24 0.50
N TYR A 80 6.02 9.25 1.11
CA TYR A 80 6.28 10.66 0.78
C TYR A 80 7.73 11.06 1.06
N GLU A 81 8.26 10.66 2.22
CA GLU A 81 9.66 10.89 2.62
C GLU A 81 10.65 10.22 1.66
N LEU A 82 10.38 8.97 1.26
CA LEU A 82 11.22 8.26 0.29
C LEU A 82 11.20 8.94 -1.08
N ILE A 83 10.05 9.43 -1.54
CA ILE A 83 9.94 10.16 -2.80
C ILE A 83 10.68 11.49 -2.72
N TRP A 84 10.57 12.20 -1.60
CA TRP A 84 11.29 13.44 -1.38
C TRP A 84 12.81 13.23 -1.42
N LEU A 85 13.28 12.21 -0.69
CA LEU A 85 14.68 11.83 -0.63
C LEU A 85 15.15 11.35 -2.01
N ALA A 86 14.30 10.70 -2.81
CA ALA A 86 14.67 10.22 -4.15
C ALA A 86 14.97 11.37 -5.12
N GLY A 87 14.31 12.52 -4.93
CA GLY A 87 14.56 13.74 -5.68
C GLY A 87 15.79 14.53 -5.22
N HIS A 88 16.33 14.26 -4.03
CA HIS A 88 17.50 14.96 -3.46
C HIS A 88 18.76 14.10 -3.47
N ASP A 89 18.67 12.87 -2.96
CA ASP A 89 19.76 11.89 -2.87
C ASP A 89 19.23 10.48 -3.18
N TYR A 90 19.31 10.14 -4.47
CA TYR A 90 18.80 8.89 -4.99
C TYR A 90 19.60 7.67 -4.51
N GLU A 91 20.91 7.80 -4.27
CA GLU A 91 21.76 6.68 -3.85
C GLU A 91 21.39 6.22 -2.44
N THR A 92 21.17 7.18 -1.53
CA THR A 92 20.71 6.91 -0.18
C THR A 92 19.32 6.27 -0.18
N VAL A 93 18.40 6.70 -1.05
CA VAL A 93 17.08 6.04 -1.18
C VAL A 93 17.19 4.60 -1.65
N VAL A 94 18.04 4.32 -2.64
CA VAL A 94 18.21 2.95 -3.13
C VAL A 94 18.75 2.06 -2.02
N LEU A 95 19.72 2.55 -1.25
CA LEU A 95 20.25 1.82 -0.10
C LEU A 95 19.15 1.57 0.93
N LEU A 96 18.45 2.61 1.37
CA LEU A 96 17.38 2.53 2.37
C LEU A 96 16.26 1.59 1.92
N SER A 97 15.86 1.64 0.65
CA SER A 97 14.86 0.76 0.06
C SER A 97 15.28 -0.72 0.08
N LYS A 98 16.57 -1.00 -0.16
CA LYS A 98 17.12 -2.37 -0.02
C LYS A 98 17.08 -2.87 1.42
N TRP A 99 17.40 -2.00 2.38
CA TRP A 99 17.32 -2.35 3.80
C TRP A 99 15.87 -2.56 4.26
N LEU A 100 14.92 -1.81 3.73
CA LEU A 100 13.48 -1.92 4.03
C LEU A 100 12.81 -3.14 3.36
N LEU A 101 13.37 -3.69 2.29
CA LEU A 101 12.81 -4.84 1.58
C LEU A 101 12.68 -6.09 2.47
N LEU A 102 13.70 -6.40 3.28
CA LEU A 102 13.68 -7.57 4.15
C LEU A 102 12.65 -7.45 5.29
N PRO A 103 12.62 -6.34 6.08
CA PRO A 103 11.59 -6.12 7.10
C PRO A 103 10.17 -6.11 6.52
N THR A 104 9.97 -5.51 5.35
CA THR A 104 8.64 -5.47 4.71
C THR A 104 8.20 -6.84 4.23
N LEU A 105 9.07 -7.63 3.60
CA LEU A 105 8.79 -9.02 3.26
C LEU A 105 8.47 -9.88 4.49
N ALA A 106 9.25 -9.74 5.56
CA ALA A 106 9.00 -10.43 6.82
C ALA A 106 7.64 -10.04 7.41
N GLY A 107 7.29 -8.75 7.38
CA GLY A 107 6.00 -8.25 7.83
C GLY A 107 4.83 -8.79 7.01
N VAL A 108 4.96 -8.83 5.67
CA VAL A 108 3.95 -9.41 4.77
C VAL A 108 3.78 -10.91 5.01
N LEU A 109 4.88 -11.66 5.19
CA LEU A 109 4.85 -13.07 5.52
C LEU A 109 4.18 -13.31 6.88
N ALA A 110 4.54 -12.53 7.90
CA ALA A 110 3.92 -12.62 9.22
C ALA A 110 2.41 -12.32 9.14
N ALA A 111 2.01 -11.29 8.40
CA ALA A 111 0.59 -10.97 8.18
C ALA A 111 -0.15 -12.09 7.44
N ALA A 112 0.48 -12.71 6.43
CA ALA A 112 -0.09 -13.85 5.71
C ALA A 112 -0.26 -15.08 6.61
N VAL A 113 0.74 -15.38 7.45
CA VAL A 113 0.68 -16.48 8.42
C VAL A 113 -0.38 -16.23 9.47
N LEU A 114 -0.47 -15.00 10.01
CA LEU A 114 -1.51 -14.62 10.95
C LEU A 114 -2.90 -14.77 10.33
N LYS A 115 -3.11 -14.25 9.11
CA LYS A 115 -4.36 -14.42 8.37
C LYS A 115 -4.73 -15.90 8.20
N ALA A 116 -3.78 -16.73 7.76
CA ALA A 116 -4.00 -18.16 7.59
C ALA A 116 -4.28 -18.89 8.91
N HIS A 117 -3.72 -18.41 10.03
CA HIS A 117 -4.03 -18.93 11.34
C HIS A 117 -5.44 -18.56 11.78
N TYR A 118 -5.84 -17.28 11.65
CA TYR A 118 -7.19 -16.82 12.00
C TYR A 118 -8.27 -17.50 11.16
N GLU A 119 -8.05 -17.68 9.84
CA GLU A 119 -8.97 -18.42 8.96
C GLU A 119 -9.14 -19.91 9.30
N ARG A 120 -8.21 -20.50 10.07
CA ARG A 120 -8.35 -21.89 10.54
C ARG A 120 -9.03 -22.01 11.90
N VAL A 121 -9.01 -20.94 12.69
CA VAL A 121 -9.52 -20.92 14.07
C VAL A 121 -10.98 -20.42 14.09
N MET A 122 -11.37 -19.59 13.12
CA MET A 122 -12.75 -19.18 12.85
C MET A 122 -13.42 -20.14 11.86
#